data_AF-A0A1V4KQP2-F1
#
_entry.id   AF-A0A1V4KQP2-F1
#
_cell.length_a   1.000
_cell.length_b   1.000
_cell.length_c   1.000
_cell.angle_alpha   90.00
_cell.angle_beta   90.00
_cell.angle_gamma   90.00
#
_symmetry.space_group_name_H-M   'P 1'
#
loop_
_entity.id
_entity.type
_entity.pdbx_description
1 polymer ?
#
loop_
_entity_poly.entity_id
_entity_poly.type
_entity_poly.pdbx_seq_one_letter_code
_entity_poly.pdbx_strand_id
1 'polypeptide(L)'
;MAAPGPGGRGGSAPTAVALRLLLLLGAALGPARATVYFQEQFLDGDNWQKRWMYSEYNPGLGKFKLTAGRFYGDPERDKGLQTSENSKFYAISSRFKPFSNKGKTLVIQYTVKHEQKIDCGGGYVKIFPSNLDQKNLTGDSHYYIMFGPDICGSETKKVHVILSYKNKPHPIKKPIRCKVDGYTHLYTLIIRPDQTYEVKIDNQMVTSGNLEDDFDFLPPKKINDPTVRKPTDWDDRIQIDDPNDTKPEDWDEPAYIMDTSVEKPEGWDDAVNGEWHYPMVKNPLYRV
;
A
#
# COMPACT_ATOMS: atom_id res chain seq x y z
N MET A 1 43.28 -46.50 53.14
CA MET A 1 42.03 -46.70 52.37
C MET A 1 42.11 -45.83 51.13
N ALA A 2 42.06 -46.44 49.95
CA ALA A 2 42.18 -45.78 48.66
C ALA A 2 40.83 -45.18 48.24
N ALA A 3 40.86 -44.03 47.55
CA ALA A 3 39.74 -43.51 46.77
C ALA A 3 40.17 -43.39 45.29
N PRO A 4 39.35 -43.82 44.31
CA PRO A 4 39.71 -43.81 42.90
C PRO A 4 39.44 -42.44 42.24
N GLY A 5 40.26 -42.11 41.23
CA GLY A 5 40.21 -40.85 40.47
C GLY A 5 39.09 -40.79 39.40
N PRO A 6 38.89 -39.60 38.77
CA PRO A 6 37.78 -39.35 37.88
C PRO A 6 37.99 -39.95 36.49
N GLY A 7 36.95 -40.58 35.96
CA GLY A 7 36.91 -41.16 34.62
C GLY A 7 36.93 -40.11 33.51
N GLY A 8 37.90 -40.24 32.60
CA GLY A 8 37.96 -39.49 31.36
C GLY A 8 36.96 -40.03 30.33
N ARG A 9 36.07 -39.18 29.84
CA ARG A 9 35.24 -39.45 28.65
C ARG A 9 36.11 -39.34 27.40
N GLY A 10 36.36 -40.48 26.74
CA GLY A 10 37.00 -40.52 25.43
C GLY A 10 36.08 -39.96 24.34
N GLY A 11 36.40 -38.78 23.84
CA GLY A 11 35.84 -38.27 22.58
C GLY A 11 36.57 -38.94 21.41
N SER A 12 35.87 -39.77 20.64
CA SER A 12 36.42 -40.34 19.40
C SER A 12 36.62 -39.23 18.36
N ALA A 13 37.86 -39.01 17.93
CA ALA A 13 38.15 -38.14 16.80
C ALA A 13 37.46 -38.67 15.53
N PRO A 14 36.86 -37.80 14.69
CA PRO A 14 36.22 -38.23 13.46
C PRO A 14 37.26 -38.86 12.53
N THR A 15 36.93 -40.03 11.98
CA THR A 15 37.81 -40.77 11.07
C THR A 15 38.07 -39.95 9.79
N ALA A 16 39.25 -40.10 9.19
CA ALA A 16 39.68 -39.36 7.99
C ALA A 16 38.68 -39.46 6.80
N VAL A 17 37.82 -40.49 6.80
CA VAL A 17 36.75 -40.69 5.82
C VAL A 17 35.61 -39.68 6.02
N ALA A 18 35.21 -39.39 7.26
CA ALA A 18 34.19 -38.40 7.58
C ALA A 18 34.65 -36.98 7.19
N LEU A 19 35.93 -36.67 7.42
CA LEU A 19 36.52 -35.37 7.05
C LEU A 19 36.59 -35.18 5.53
N ARG A 20 36.86 -36.25 4.76
CA ARG A 20 36.84 -36.21 3.29
C ARG A 20 35.44 -36.08 2.71
N LEU A 21 34.42 -36.71 3.30
CA LEU A 21 33.03 -36.53 2.89
C LEU A 21 32.53 -35.10 3.16
N LEU A 22 32.93 -34.48 4.28
CA LEU A 22 32.60 -33.08 4.59
C LEU A 22 33.27 -32.09 3.62
N LEU A 23 34.52 -32.34 3.20
CA LEU A 23 35.21 -31.53 2.19
C LEU A 23 34.61 -31.69 0.79
N LEU A 24 34.10 -32.88 0.45
CA LEU A 24 33.41 -33.14 -0.82
C LEU A 24 31.99 -32.55 -0.84
N LEU A 25 31.26 -32.53 0.29
CA LEU A 25 29.97 -31.83 0.39
C LEU A 25 30.12 -30.31 0.32
N GLY A 26 31.20 -29.74 0.90
CA GLY A 26 31.50 -28.31 0.81
C GLY A 26 31.80 -27.85 -0.62
N ALA A 27 32.34 -28.73 -1.47
CA ALA A 27 32.65 -28.42 -2.87
C ALA A 27 31.43 -28.52 -3.81
N ALA A 28 30.32 -29.12 -3.38
CA ALA A 28 29.08 -29.22 -4.18
C ALA A 28 28.23 -27.93 -4.13
N LEU A 29 28.47 -27.03 -3.17
CA LEU A 29 27.91 -25.69 -3.13
C LEU A 29 28.83 -24.75 -3.92
N GLY A 30 28.72 -24.80 -5.25
CA GLY A 30 29.32 -23.76 -6.09
C GLY A 30 28.86 -22.37 -5.62
N PRO A 31 29.70 -21.32 -5.70
CA PRO A 31 29.30 -19.99 -5.28
C PRO A 31 28.06 -19.57 -6.07
N ALA A 32 26.96 -19.32 -5.37
CA ALA A 32 25.75 -18.75 -5.97
C ALA A 32 26.11 -17.34 -6.48
N ARG A 33 26.55 -17.24 -7.74
CA ARG A 33 26.82 -15.97 -8.39
C ARG A 33 25.50 -15.36 -8.84
N ALA A 34 25.07 -14.31 -8.15
CA ALA A 34 23.98 -13.47 -8.61
C ALA A 34 24.42 -12.71 -9.87
N THR A 35 23.62 -12.76 -10.94
CA THR A 35 23.87 -11.96 -12.13
C THR A 35 23.50 -10.50 -11.87
N VAL A 36 24.46 -9.60 -11.99
CA VAL A 36 24.23 -8.15 -11.91
C VAL A 36 23.91 -7.63 -13.31
N TYR A 37 22.68 -7.16 -13.51
CA TYR A 37 22.23 -6.62 -14.79
C TYR A 37 22.54 -5.13 -14.96
N PHE A 38 22.42 -4.38 -13.86
CA PHE A 38 22.71 -2.96 -13.79
C PHE A 38 23.15 -2.62 -12.36
N GLN A 39 24.17 -1.78 -12.25
CA GLN A 39 24.67 -1.26 -10.98
C GLN A 39 25.18 0.16 -11.23
N GLU A 40 24.71 1.10 -10.43
CA GLU A 40 25.16 2.49 -10.44
C GLU A 40 25.35 2.94 -8.99
N GLN A 41 26.51 3.52 -8.72
CA GLN A 41 26.91 4.00 -7.39
C GLN A 41 27.53 5.40 -7.44
N PHE A 42 27.74 5.97 -8.63
CA PHE A 42 28.27 7.31 -8.83
C PHE A 42 29.62 7.61 -8.15
N LEU A 43 30.45 6.56 -7.95
CA LEU A 43 31.75 6.66 -7.28
C LEU A 43 32.88 7.16 -8.18
N ASP A 44 32.64 7.26 -9.49
CA ASP A 44 33.64 7.54 -10.51
C ASP A 44 33.56 8.97 -11.07
N GLY A 45 33.19 9.92 -10.20
CA GLY A 45 33.09 11.35 -10.54
C GLY A 45 32.09 11.60 -11.65
N ASP A 46 32.43 12.45 -12.62
CA ASP A 46 31.51 12.86 -13.70
C ASP A 46 31.26 11.80 -14.78
N ASN A 47 31.85 10.61 -14.67
CA ASN A 47 31.65 9.55 -15.67
C ASN A 47 30.20 9.05 -15.77
N TRP A 48 29.37 9.30 -14.76
CA TRP A 48 27.92 9.03 -14.85
C TRP A 48 27.27 9.75 -16.05
N GLN A 49 27.76 10.92 -16.44
CA GLN A 49 27.23 11.68 -17.58
C GLN A 49 27.40 10.93 -18.92
N LYS A 50 28.33 9.97 -18.99
CA LYS A 50 28.50 9.09 -20.17
C LYS A 50 27.51 7.92 -20.16
N ARG A 51 27.01 7.54 -18.98
CA ARG A 51 26.09 6.39 -18.79
C ARG A 51 24.62 6.80 -18.78
N TRP A 52 24.34 8.04 -18.39
CA TRP A 52 22.99 8.58 -18.24
C TRP A 52 22.71 9.61 -19.33
N MET A 53 21.55 9.48 -19.96
CA MET A 53 21.09 10.36 -21.04
C MET A 53 19.85 11.13 -20.59
N TYR A 54 19.87 12.43 -20.80
CA TYR A 54 18.70 13.28 -20.65
C TYR A 54 17.74 13.10 -21.83
N SER A 55 16.44 13.15 -21.54
CA SER A 55 15.44 13.34 -22.58
C SER A 55 15.59 14.74 -23.19
N GLU A 56 15.43 14.79 -24.50
CA GLU A 56 15.40 16.00 -25.35
C GLU A 56 13.95 16.35 -25.76
N TYR A 57 12.95 15.56 -25.32
CA TYR A 57 11.53 15.77 -25.68
C TYR A 57 11.00 17.16 -25.32
N ASN A 58 11.44 17.72 -24.19
CA ASN A 58 10.99 19.04 -23.71
C ASN A 58 12.18 19.84 -23.17
N PRO A 59 12.45 21.06 -23.69
CA PRO A 59 13.55 21.89 -23.21
C PRO A 59 13.38 22.36 -21.75
N GLY A 60 12.15 22.32 -21.22
CA GLY A 60 11.81 22.71 -19.86
C GLY A 60 12.13 21.65 -18.79
N LEU A 61 12.70 20.50 -19.13
CA LEU A 61 13.07 19.45 -18.18
C LEU A 61 14.17 19.89 -17.21
N GLY A 62 14.01 19.49 -15.95
CA GLY A 62 14.94 19.82 -14.87
C GLY A 62 16.29 19.08 -15.01
N LYS A 63 17.31 19.61 -14.33
CA LYS A 63 18.68 19.08 -14.34
C LYS A 63 19.02 18.30 -13.07
N PHE A 64 19.76 17.21 -13.23
CA PHE A 64 20.35 16.50 -12.11
C PHE A 64 21.77 17.00 -11.86
N LYS A 65 22.14 17.09 -10.59
CA LYS A 65 23.51 17.32 -10.13
C LYS A 65 23.98 16.15 -9.29
N LEU A 66 25.29 15.86 -9.36
CA LEU A 66 25.91 14.84 -8.53
C LEU A 66 26.30 15.46 -7.18
N THR A 67 25.74 14.96 -6.07
CA THR A 67 26.04 15.48 -4.73
C THR A 67 25.61 14.49 -3.65
N ALA A 68 26.24 14.56 -2.48
CA ALA A 68 25.83 13.83 -1.27
C ALA A 68 24.78 14.62 -0.43
N GLY A 69 24.43 15.84 -0.84
CA GLY A 69 23.51 16.72 -0.10
C GLY A 69 24.20 17.51 1.03
N ARG A 70 23.40 18.09 1.93
CA ARG A 70 23.89 18.90 3.06
C ARG A 70 24.40 18.06 4.23
N PHE A 71 23.90 16.83 4.36
CA PHE A 71 24.33 15.88 5.38
C PHE A 71 24.37 14.48 4.77
N TYR A 72 25.32 13.66 5.20
CA TYR A 72 25.58 12.34 4.63
C TYR A 72 26.32 11.48 5.67
N GLY A 73 26.36 10.17 5.44
CA GLY A 73 27.24 9.26 6.18
C GLY A 73 28.68 9.34 5.66
N ASP A 74 28.83 9.37 4.34
CA ASP A 74 30.13 9.45 3.65
C ASP A 74 30.05 10.44 2.46
N PRO A 75 30.94 11.45 2.39
CA PRO A 75 30.87 12.52 1.38
C PRO A 75 31.06 12.03 -0.07
N GLU A 76 31.70 10.88 -0.27
CA GLU A 76 31.98 10.32 -1.58
C GLU A 76 31.01 9.20 -1.92
N ARG A 77 30.75 8.28 -0.98
CA ARG A 77 29.90 7.11 -1.22
C ARG A 77 28.42 7.44 -1.30
N ASP A 78 28.00 8.52 -0.65
CA ASP A 78 26.59 8.95 -0.68
C ASP A 78 26.29 9.94 -1.80
N LYS A 79 27.25 10.21 -2.70
CA LYS A 79 26.97 10.99 -3.91
C LYS A 79 25.94 10.27 -4.77
N GLY A 80 24.93 11.01 -5.20
CA GLY A 80 23.91 10.52 -6.13
C GLY A 80 23.31 11.64 -6.96
N LEU A 81 22.37 11.29 -7.83
CA LEU A 81 21.64 12.26 -8.64
C LEU A 81 20.60 12.99 -7.78
N GLN A 82 20.81 14.28 -7.58
CA GLN A 82 19.86 15.18 -6.92
C GLN A 82 19.19 16.10 -7.96
N THR A 83 17.87 16.20 -7.91
CA THR A 83 17.08 17.20 -8.65
C THR A 83 17.46 18.61 -8.19
N SER A 84 17.82 19.52 -9.11
CA SER A 84 18.33 20.86 -8.75
C SER A 84 17.30 22.00 -8.81
N GLU A 85 16.15 21.78 -9.43
CA GLU A 85 15.16 22.81 -9.74
C GLU A 85 13.76 22.41 -9.22
N ASN A 86 13.04 23.38 -8.66
CA ASN A 86 11.68 23.18 -8.15
C ASN A 86 10.65 23.20 -9.30
N SER A 87 9.53 22.49 -9.11
CA SER A 87 8.39 22.50 -10.04
C SER A 87 8.75 22.12 -11.48
N LYS A 88 9.66 21.15 -11.62
CA LYS A 88 10.14 20.64 -12.91
C LYS A 88 9.85 19.15 -13.04
N PHE A 89 9.52 18.73 -14.25
CA PHE A 89 9.60 17.32 -14.63
C PHE A 89 11.05 16.94 -14.90
N TYR A 90 11.40 15.70 -14.58
CA TYR A 90 12.72 15.15 -14.78
C TYR A 90 12.62 13.89 -15.64
N ALA A 91 13.51 13.77 -16.62
CA ALA A 91 13.58 12.59 -17.48
C ALA A 91 15.05 12.31 -17.82
N ILE A 92 15.61 11.33 -17.13
CA ILE A 92 16.95 10.80 -17.37
C ILE A 92 16.88 9.27 -17.36
N SER A 93 17.68 8.61 -18.19
CA SER A 93 17.70 7.16 -18.28
C SER A 93 19.10 6.63 -18.57
N SER A 94 19.39 5.41 -18.13
CA SER A 94 20.63 4.71 -18.42
C SER A 94 20.34 3.36 -19.06
N ARG A 95 21.11 3.01 -20.10
CA ARG A 95 21.01 1.69 -20.74
C ARG A 95 21.94 0.71 -20.06
N PHE A 96 21.50 -0.54 -20.08
CA PHE A 96 22.28 -1.70 -19.69
C PHE A 96 21.99 -2.85 -20.64
N LYS A 97 22.74 -3.94 -20.50
CA LYS A 97 22.61 -5.10 -21.38
C LYS A 97 21.17 -5.64 -21.29
N PRO A 98 20.42 -5.72 -22.41
CA PRO A 98 19.08 -6.27 -22.41
C PRO A 98 19.06 -7.69 -21.84
N PHE A 99 18.04 -7.99 -21.03
CA PHE A 99 17.86 -9.30 -20.42
C PHE A 99 16.36 -9.62 -20.27
N SER A 100 16.07 -10.87 -19.92
CA SER A 100 14.73 -11.32 -19.54
C SER A 100 14.78 -11.99 -18.16
N ASN A 101 13.77 -11.73 -17.34
CA ASN A 101 13.54 -12.40 -16.07
C ASN A 101 12.71 -13.70 -16.20
N LYS A 102 12.46 -14.19 -17.42
CA LYS A 102 11.72 -15.45 -17.61
C LYS A 102 12.40 -16.60 -16.87
N GLY A 103 11.65 -17.24 -15.96
CA GLY A 103 12.16 -18.34 -15.12
C GLY A 103 13.18 -17.92 -14.06
N LYS A 104 13.34 -16.62 -13.77
CA LYS A 104 14.32 -16.09 -12.82
C LYS A 104 13.70 -15.03 -11.92
N THR A 105 14.22 -14.91 -10.71
CA THR A 105 13.86 -13.82 -9.80
C THR A 105 14.45 -12.50 -10.30
N LEU A 106 13.62 -11.47 -10.38
CA LEU A 106 14.03 -10.09 -10.63
C LEU A 106 14.10 -9.34 -9.31
N VAL A 107 15.19 -8.61 -9.08
CA VAL A 107 15.36 -7.71 -7.94
C VAL A 107 15.68 -6.32 -8.47
N ILE A 108 14.89 -5.33 -8.06
CA ILE A 108 15.12 -3.92 -8.33
C ILE A 108 15.31 -3.24 -6.99
N GLN A 109 16.49 -2.64 -6.78
CA GLN A 109 16.84 -2.02 -5.50
C GLN A 109 17.56 -0.70 -5.74
N TYR A 110 17.16 0.33 -5.00
CA TYR A 110 17.79 1.64 -5.04
C TYR A 110 17.46 2.44 -3.78
N THR A 111 18.22 3.50 -3.53
CA THR A 111 18.02 4.39 -2.39
C THR A 111 17.42 5.72 -2.82
N VAL A 112 16.51 6.26 -2.01
CA VAL A 112 15.93 7.60 -2.20
C VAL A 112 16.08 8.38 -0.90
N LYS A 113 16.50 9.64 -1.04
CA LYS A 113 16.59 10.60 0.07
C LYS A 113 15.89 11.89 -0.31
N HIS A 114 14.80 12.22 0.39
CA HIS A 114 14.10 13.50 0.22
C HIS A 114 14.59 14.52 1.25
N GLU A 115 15.87 14.88 1.17
CA GLU A 115 16.53 15.79 2.12
C GLU A 115 15.79 17.11 2.32
N GLN A 116 15.17 17.63 1.26
CA GLN A 116 14.42 18.88 1.25
C GLN A 116 13.06 18.80 1.95
N LYS A 117 12.67 17.63 2.50
CA LYS A 117 11.34 17.35 3.04
C LYS A 117 10.25 17.67 2.02
N ILE A 118 10.24 16.88 0.95
CA ILE A 118 9.38 17.08 -0.22
C ILE A 118 7.89 17.16 0.16
N ASP A 119 7.19 18.12 -0.45
CA ASP A 119 5.76 18.33 -0.32
C ASP A 119 4.98 17.59 -1.42
N CYS A 120 5.42 17.70 -2.68
CA CYS A 120 4.90 16.93 -3.81
C CYS A 120 5.99 16.59 -4.85
N GLY A 121 6.19 15.30 -5.10
CA GLY A 121 7.04 14.75 -6.15
C GLY A 121 7.26 13.24 -6.02
N GLY A 122 7.66 12.64 -7.14
CA GLY A 122 7.95 11.20 -7.24
C GLY A 122 9.43 10.88 -7.02
N GLY A 123 9.69 9.75 -6.35
CA GLY A 123 11.01 9.13 -6.20
C GLY A 123 11.08 7.73 -6.81
N TYR A 124 10.21 7.43 -7.78
CA TYR A 124 10.12 6.13 -8.43
C TYR A 124 11.00 6.01 -9.67
N VAL A 125 11.39 4.77 -9.99
CA VAL A 125 12.09 4.41 -11.22
C VAL A 125 11.15 3.69 -12.18
N LYS A 126 11.45 3.75 -13.48
CA LYS A 126 10.77 2.96 -14.51
C LYS A 126 11.77 2.07 -15.25
N ILE A 127 11.38 0.84 -15.53
CA ILE A 127 12.14 -0.12 -16.34
C ILE A 127 11.50 -0.20 -17.72
N PHE A 128 12.29 0.01 -18.76
CA PHE A 128 11.81 0.18 -20.13
C PHE A 128 12.21 -0.99 -21.04
N PRO A 129 11.50 -1.19 -22.17
CA PRO A 129 11.95 -2.10 -23.20
C PRO A 129 13.26 -1.62 -23.86
N SER A 130 14.01 -2.54 -24.46
CA SER A 130 15.31 -2.23 -25.06
C SER A 130 15.23 -1.25 -26.24
N ASN A 131 14.07 -1.16 -26.89
CA ASN A 131 13.80 -0.27 -28.02
C ASN A 131 13.31 1.13 -27.63
N LEU A 132 13.28 1.48 -26.33
CA LEU A 132 12.96 2.85 -25.89
C LEU A 132 13.87 3.86 -26.61
N ASP A 133 13.31 4.94 -27.14
CA ASP A 133 14.08 6.12 -27.51
C ASP A 133 14.33 7.01 -26.28
N GLN A 134 15.55 6.99 -25.77
CA GLN A 134 15.92 7.75 -24.56
C GLN A 134 15.87 9.26 -24.78
N LYS A 135 16.09 9.74 -26.02
CA LYS A 135 16.03 11.17 -26.35
C LYS A 135 14.59 11.66 -26.34
N ASN A 136 13.63 10.80 -26.64
CA ASN A 136 12.21 11.13 -26.64
C ASN A 136 11.47 10.55 -25.43
N LEU A 137 12.16 10.38 -24.30
CA LEU A 137 11.58 9.82 -23.08
C LEU A 137 10.58 10.80 -22.45
N THR A 138 9.35 10.32 -22.21
CA THR A 138 8.24 11.08 -21.64
C THR A 138 7.55 10.31 -20.49
N GLY A 139 6.59 10.97 -19.82
CA GLY A 139 5.72 10.32 -18.84
C GLY A 139 4.93 9.13 -19.40
N ASP A 140 4.52 9.22 -20.67
CA ASP A 140 3.67 8.24 -21.37
C ASP A 140 4.45 7.14 -22.08
N SER A 141 5.78 7.23 -22.09
CA SER A 141 6.64 6.23 -22.70
C SER A 141 6.39 4.85 -22.08
N HIS A 142 6.17 3.84 -22.92
CA HIS A 142 5.84 2.49 -22.48
C HIS A 142 6.97 1.91 -21.61
N TYR A 143 6.63 1.51 -20.38
CA TYR A 143 7.52 0.86 -19.42
C TYR A 143 6.96 -0.51 -19.04
N TYR A 144 7.83 -1.43 -18.61
CA TYR A 144 7.44 -2.72 -18.06
C TYR A 144 7.05 -2.62 -16.58
N ILE A 145 7.84 -1.87 -15.81
CA ILE A 145 7.69 -1.77 -14.35
C ILE A 145 7.91 -0.33 -13.94
N MET A 146 7.04 0.21 -13.08
CA MET A 146 7.30 1.42 -12.30
C MET A 146 7.28 1.06 -10.82
N PHE A 147 8.32 1.45 -10.10
CA PHE A 147 8.48 1.10 -8.68
C PHE A 147 9.09 2.26 -7.90
N GLY A 148 8.47 2.63 -6.77
CA GLY A 148 9.07 3.56 -5.82
C GLY A 148 8.14 4.51 -5.09
N PRO A 149 8.66 5.33 -4.17
CA PRO A 149 7.88 6.28 -3.41
C PRO A 149 7.32 7.40 -4.28
N ASP A 150 6.13 7.86 -3.91
CA ASP A 150 5.45 9.02 -4.46
C ASP A 150 4.74 9.76 -3.33
N ILE A 151 5.06 11.04 -3.23
CA ILE A 151 4.58 11.92 -2.17
C ILE A 151 3.89 13.09 -2.84
N CYS A 152 2.65 13.38 -2.46
CA CYS A 152 1.98 14.62 -2.85
C CYS A 152 0.95 14.99 -1.78
N GLY A 153 1.28 16.01 -0.99
CA GLY A 153 0.47 16.49 0.12
C GLY A 153 0.29 15.46 1.24
N SER A 154 -0.80 15.57 1.98
CA SER A 154 -1.18 14.65 3.05
C SER A 154 -1.79 13.35 2.53
N GLU A 155 -2.44 13.39 1.36
CA GLU A 155 -3.25 12.29 0.83
C GLU A 155 -2.41 11.23 0.12
N THR A 156 -1.39 11.64 -0.65
CA THR A 156 -0.57 10.70 -1.42
C THR A 156 0.78 10.52 -0.74
N LYS A 157 0.94 9.42 -0.01
CA LYS A 157 2.22 8.98 0.59
C LYS A 157 2.37 7.49 0.42
N LYS A 158 2.62 7.06 -0.82
CA LYS A 158 2.61 5.63 -1.18
C LYS A 158 3.83 5.20 -1.96
N VAL A 159 4.10 3.91 -1.97
CA VAL A 159 5.04 3.27 -2.89
C VAL A 159 4.25 2.70 -4.05
N HIS A 160 4.48 3.21 -5.25
CA HIS A 160 3.96 2.61 -6.48
C HIS A 160 4.65 1.29 -6.74
N VAL A 161 3.86 0.28 -7.08
CA VAL A 161 4.30 -0.93 -7.78
C VAL A 161 3.33 -1.08 -8.93
N ILE A 162 3.77 -0.78 -10.15
CA ILE A 162 2.93 -0.83 -11.35
C ILE A 162 3.60 -1.76 -12.34
N LEU A 163 2.85 -2.77 -12.79
CA LEU A 163 3.30 -3.76 -13.75
C LEU A 163 2.50 -3.61 -15.04
N SER A 164 3.20 -3.51 -16.17
CA SER A 164 2.55 -3.42 -17.46
C SER A 164 2.22 -4.81 -18.01
N TYR A 165 0.95 -5.06 -18.26
CA TYR A 165 0.45 -6.29 -18.86
C TYR A 165 -0.46 -5.95 -20.04
N LYS A 166 -0.26 -6.60 -21.18
CA LYS A 166 -0.98 -6.29 -22.45
C LYS A 166 -0.97 -4.80 -22.79
N ASN A 167 0.19 -4.14 -22.62
CA ASN A 167 0.41 -2.71 -22.84
C ASN A 167 -0.42 -1.77 -21.95
N LYS A 168 -1.02 -2.26 -20.87
CA LYS A 168 -1.74 -1.45 -19.87
C LYS A 168 -1.00 -1.50 -18.54
N PRO A 169 -0.81 -0.35 -17.86
CA PRO A 169 -0.24 -0.32 -16.52
C PRO A 169 -1.27 -0.78 -15.49
N HIS A 170 -0.90 -1.74 -14.65
CA HIS A 170 -1.73 -2.22 -13.54
C HIS A 170 -1.03 -1.87 -12.22
N PRO A 171 -1.57 -0.93 -11.44
CA PRO A 171 -1.05 -0.63 -10.11
C PRO A 171 -1.43 -1.73 -9.12
N ILE A 172 -0.59 -1.93 -8.12
CA ILE A 172 -0.89 -2.78 -6.97
C ILE A 172 -2.11 -2.25 -6.21
N LYS A 173 -3.00 -3.16 -5.80
CA LYS A 173 -4.19 -2.84 -4.98
C LYS A 173 -3.83 -2.48 -3.54
N LYS A 174 -2.85 -3.17 -2.98
CA LYS A 174 -2.41 -3.00 -1.59
C LYS A 174 -1.75 -1.63 -1.41
N PRO A 175 -2.22 -0.80 -0.46
CA PRO A 175 -1.55 0.45 -0.14
C PRO A 175 -0.24 0.17 0.60
N ILE A 176 0.87 0.69 0.07
CA ILE A 176 2.18 0.62 0.71
C ILE A 176 2.60 2.04 1.09
N ARG A 177 2.85 2.32 2.38
CA ARG A 177 3.29 3.65 2.83
C ARG A 177 4.76 3.88 2.53
N CYS A 178 5.11 5.05 2.00
CA CYS A 178 6.49 5.49 1.83
C CYS A 178 7.02 6.24 3.06
N LYS A 179 8.34 6.44 3.11
CA LYS A 179 9.02 7.19 4.17
C LYS A 179 9.12 8.68 3.82
N VAL A 180 9.03 9.55 4.83
CA VAL A 180 8.90 11.01 4.67
C VAL A 180 9.77 11.84 5.63
N ASP A 181 10.73 11.23 6.31
CA ASP A 181 11.51 11.85 7.40
C ASP A 181 12.73 12.66 6.91
N GLY A 182 13.08 12.56 5.62
CA GLY A 182 14.20 13.26 5.00
C GLY A 182 15.53 12.49 5.03
N TYR A 183 15.55 11.28 5.59
CA TYR A 183 16.70 10.39 5.55
C TYR A 183 16.74 9.54 4.27
N THR A 184 17.85 8.83 4.09
CA THR A 184 18.03 7.89 2.98
C THR A 184 17.31 6.59 3.32
N HIS A 185 16.41 6.16 2.43
CA HIS A 185 15.71 4.88 2.55
C HIS A 185 15.99 3.98 1.36
N LEU A 186 16.09 2.68 1.64
CA LEU A 186 16.33 1.65 0.64
C LEU A 186 15.00 1.02 0.21
N TYR A 187 14.66 1.11 -1.07
CA TYR A 187 13.47 0.48 -1.64
C TYR A 187 13.88 -0.73 -2.48
N THR A 188 13.26 -1.88 -2.21
CA THR A 188 13.53 -3.13 -2.93
C THR A 188 12.24 -3.76 -3.40
N LEU A 189 12.16 -4.11 -4.68
CA LEU A 189 11.09 -4.91 -5.27
C LEU A 189 11.68 -6.24 -5.74
N ILE A 190 11.08 -7.34 -5.33
CA ILE A 190 11.45 -8.70 -5.72
C ILE A 190 10.25 -9.31 -6.43
N ILE A 191 10.45 -9.81 -7.65
CA ILE A 191 9.43 -10.54 -8.43
C ILE A 191 9.99 -11.91 -8.75
N ARG A 192 9.27 -12.97 -8.38
CA ARG A 192 9.69 -14.36 -8.51
C ARG A 192 8.98 -15.06 -9.68
N PRO A 193 9.57 -16.13 -10.24
CA PRO A 193 8.97 -16.87 -11.34
C PRO A 193 7.70 -17.66 -10.96
N ASP A 194 7.44 -17.85 -9.66
CA ASP A 194 6.23 -18.46 -9.12
C ASP A 194 5.04 -17.47 -9.01
N GLN A 195 5.16 -16.31 -9.64
CA GLN A 195 4.16 -15.23 -9.62
C GLN A 195 3.97 -14.60 -8.24
N THR A 196 4.94 -14.72 -7.34
CA THR A 196 4.95 -13.97 -6.08
C THR A 196 5.80 -12.71 -6.19
N TYR A 197 5.49 -11.72 -5.36
CA TYR A 197 6.30 -10.52 -5.21
C TYR A 197 6.52 -10.19 -3.73
N GLU A 198 7.54 -9.38 -3.48
CA GLU A 198 7.87 -8.84 -2.17
C GLU A 198 8.40 -7.42 -2.32
N VAL A 199 7.97 -6.53 -1.42
CA VAL A 199 8.49 -5.18 -1.32
C VAL A 199 9.16 -5.02 0.04
N LYS A 200 10.38 -4.49 0.04
CA LYS A 200 11.11 -4.13 1.25
C LYS A 200 11.38 -2.63 1.28
N ILE A 201 11.33 -2.08 2.49
CA ILE A 201 11.82 -0.75 2.81
C ILE A 201 12.87 -0.93 3.91
N ASP A 202 14.07 -0.39 3.72
CA ASP A 202 15.19 -0.49 4.66
C ASP A 202 15.53 -1.95 5.03
N ASN A 203 15.54 -2.82 4.01
CA ASN A 203 15.72 -4.27 4.12
C ASN A 203 14.65 -5.02 4.94
N GLN A 204 13.61 -4.34 5.42
CA GLN A 204 12.48 -4.94 6.10
C GLN A 204 11.33 -5.18 5.12
N MET A 205 10.77 -6.39 5.11
CA MET A 205 9.60 -6.70 4.29
C MET A 205 8.39 -5.90 4.79
N VAL A 206 7.80 -5.12 3.89
CA VAL A 206 6.60 -4.31 4.17
C VAL A 206 5.34 -4.89 3.54
N THR A 207 5.48 -5.62 2.42
CA THR A 207 4.39 -6.38 1.82
C THR A 207 4.92 -7.55 0.99
N SER A 208 4.10 -8.57 0.86
CA SER A 208 4.29 -9.70 -0.05
C SER A 208 2.93 -10.25 -0.49
N GLY A 209 2.93 -11.02 -1.57
CA GLY A 209 1.71 -11.62 -2.08
C GLY A 209 1.89 -12.26 -3.45
N ASN A 210 0.76 -12.62 -4.05
CA ASN A 210 0.69 -13.12 -5.40
C ASN A 210 0.31 -12.00 -6.39
N LEU A 211 0.87 -12.06 -7.58
CA LEU A 211 0.61 -11.11 -8.65
C LEU A 211 -0.85 -11.15 -9.14
N GLU A 212 -1.50 -12.32 -9.19
CA GLU A 212 -2.90 -12.45 -9.63
C GLU A 212 -3.89 -11.80 -8.67
N ASP A 213 -3.61 -11.85 -7.36
CA ASP A 213 -4.55 -11.38 -6.33
C ASP A 213 -4.42 -9.86 -6.14
N ASP A 214 -3.18 -9.36 -6.13
CA ASP A 214 -2.85 -7.98 -5.79
C ASP A 214 -2.86 -7.02 -6.99
N PHE A 215 -3.09 -7.52 -8.21
CA PHE A 215 -3.17 -6.73 -9.45
C PHE A 215 -4.37 -7.17 -10.29
N ASP A 216 -4.96 -6.23 -11.04
CA ASP A 216 -6.10 -6.50 -11.93
C ASP A 216 -5.66 -6.89 -13.35
N PHE A 217 -4.87 -7.97 -13.48
CA PHE A 217 -4.43 -8.46 -14.80
C PHE A 217 -5.53 -9.19 -15.57
N LEU A 218 -6.35 -9.92 -14.84
CA LEU A 218 -7.35 -10.84 -15.38
C LEU A 218 -8.75 -10.38 -14.96
N PRO A 219 -9.78 -10.69 -15.76
CA PRO A 219 -11.17 -10.54 -15.33
C PRO A 219 -11.45 -11.30 -14.03
N PRO A 220 -12.47 -10.90 -13.26
CA PRO A 220 -12.88 -11.62 -12.06
C PRO A 220 -13.11 -13.11 -12.34
N LYS A 221 -12.59 -13.98 -11.46
CA LYS A 221 -12.78 -15.44 -11.57
C LYS A 221 -14.26 -15.85 -11.46
N LYS A 222 -15.08 -15.01 -10.82
CA LYS A 222 -16.54 -15.19 -10.67
C LYS A 222 -17.24 -13.88 -11.02
N ILE A 223 -18.28 -13.98 -11.83
CA ILE A 223 -19.20 -12.89 -12.17
C ILE A 223 -20.61 -13.28 -11.73
N ASN A 224 -21.43 -12.30 -11.35
CA ASN A 224 -22.85 -12.55 -11.09
C ASN A 224 -23.52 -12.95 -12.41
N ASP A 225 -24.45 -13.91 -12.35
CA ASP A 225 -25.20 -14.33 -13.52
C ASP A 225 -26.11 -13.18 -14.00
N PRO A 226 -25.91 -12.63 -15.20
CA PRO A 226 -26.69 -11.49 -15.70
C PRO A 226 -28.16 -11.86 -15.97
N THR A 227 -28.48 -13.16 -16.08
CA THR A 227 -29.84 -13.65 -16.30
C THR A 227 -30.65 -13.75 -15.02
N VAL A 228 -29.98 -13.82 -13.86
CA VAL A 228 -30.64 -13.91 -12.56
C VAL A 228 -31.17 -12.53 -12.19
N ARG A 229 -32.49 -12.45 -12.07
CA ARG A 229 -33.19 -11.29 -11.52
C ARG A 229 -33.73 -11.63 -10.15
N LYS A 230 -33.79 -10.63 -9.28
CA LYS A 230 -34.49 -10.74 -8.00
C LYS A 230 -35.94 -11.20 -8.27
N PRO A 231 -36.39 -12.34 -7.69
CA PRO A 231 -37.76 -12.81 -7.83
C PRO A 231 -38.79 -11.76 -7.35
N THR A 232 -40.00 -11.79 -7.93
CA THR A 232 -41.06 -10.83 -7.58
C THR A 232 -41.58 -11.01 -6.15
N ASP A 233 -41.49 -12.23 -5.63
CA ASP A 233 -41.85 -12.65 -4.28
C ASP A 233 -40.71 -12.48 -3.25
N TRP A 234 -39.59 -11.86 -3.66
CA TRP A 234 -38.46 -11.66 -2.77
C TRP A 234 -38.70 -10.51 -1.79
N ASP A 235 -38.96 -10.88 -0.54
CA ASP A 235 -39.19 -9.95 0.56
C ASP A 235 -37.86 -9.43 1.15
N ASP A 236 -37.62 -8.12 1.02
CA ASP A 236 -36.45 -7.43 1.63
C ASP A 236 -36.79 -6.82 3.00
N ARG A 237 -38.01 -7.02 3.52
CA ARG A 237 -38.43 -6.43 4.79
C ARG A 237 -37.65 -7.06 5.95
N ILE A 238 -36.88 -6.25 6.66
CA ILE A 238 -36.16 -6.65 7.88
C ILE A 238 -37.14 -6.85 9.04
N GLN A 239 -38.23 -6.10 9.05
CA GLN A 239 -39.31 -6.16 10.02
C GLN A 239 -40.64 -6.30 9.28
N ILE A 240 -41.48 -7.21 9.79
CA ILE A 240 -42.85 -7.41 9.33
C ILE A 240 -43.78 -7.17 10.52
N ASP A 241 -44.97 -6.65 10.25
CA ASP A 241 -46.01 -6.57 11.27
C ASP A 241 -46.37 -7.98 11.72
N ASP A 242 -46.54 -8.18 13.03
CA ASP A 242 -46.94 -9.48 13.56
C ASP A 242 -48.35 -9.80 13.06
N PRO A 243 -48.55 -10.86 12.26
CA PRO A 243 -49.85 -11.20 11.71
C PRO A 243 -50.88 -11.60 12.78
N ASN A 244 -50.45 -11.88 14.02
CA ASN A 244 -51.34 -12.19 15.13
C ASN A 244 -51.64 -10.97 16.02
N ASP A 245 -51.00 -9.82 15.76
CA ASP A 245 -51.28 -8.61 16.51
C ASP A 245 -52.56 -7.97 15.99
N THR A 246 -53.49 -7.71 16.89
CA THR A 246 -54.76 -7.06 16.60
C THR A 246 -54.80 -5.78 17.40
N LYS A 247 -55.13 -4.67 16.75
CA LYS A 247 -55.31 -3.37 17.40
C LYS A 247 -56.15 -3.53 18.68
N PRO A 248 -55.58 -3.28 19.87
CA PRO A 248 -56.33 -3.34 21.12
C PRO A 248 -57.48 -2.32 21.11
N GLU A 249 -58.56 -2.63 21.82
CA GLU A 249 -59.76 -1.77 21.89
C GLU A 249 -59.41 -0.37 22.45
N ASP A 250 -58.41 -0.29 23.33
CA ASP A 250 -57.93 0.93 23.99
C ASP A 250 -56.82 1.69 23.20
N TRP A 251 -56.64 1.39 21.91
CA TRP A 251 -55.57 2.01 21.09
C TRP A 251 -55.89 3.46 20.64
N ASP A 252 -57.18 3.80 20.50
CA ASP A 252 -57.63 5.14 20.06
C ASP A 252 -58.05 6.04 21.22
N GLU A 253 -57.39 5.91 22.36
CA GLU A 253 -57.60 6.81 23.50
C GLU A 253 -57.23 8.26 23.11
N PRO A 254 -58.04 9.28 23.45
CA PRO A 254 -57.72 10.66 23.11
C PRO A 254 -56.48 11.12 23.87
N ALA A 255 -55.61 11.91 23.21
CA ALA A 255 -54.38 12.43 23.83
C ALA A 255 -54.63 13.30 25.07
N TYR A 256 -55.83 13.87 25.20
CA TYR A 256 -56.25 14.68 26.33
C TYR A 256 -57.64 14.26 26.83
N ILE A 257 -57.79 14.20 28.15
CA ILE A 257 -59.04 13.92 28.87
C ILE A 257 -59.36 15.08 29.80
N MET A 258 -60.64 15.29 30.14
CA MET A 258 -61.04 16.32 31.10
C MET A 258 -60.60 15.93 32.52
N ASP A 259 -59.91 16.83 33.21
CA ASP A 259 -59.52 16.66 34.60
C ASP A 259 -60.68 17.01 35.53
N THR A 260 -61.46 15.99 35.88
CA THR A 260 -62.60 16.12 36.80
C THR A 260 -62.21 16.31 38.26
N SER A 261 -60.91 16.28 38.59
CA SER A 261 -60.42 16.51 39.95
C SER A 261 -60.27 17.99 40.32
N VAL A 262 -60.34 18.89 39.32
CA VAL A 262 -60.27 20.34 39.54
C VAL A 262 -61.67 20.88 39.76
N GLU A 263 -61.97 21.23 41.01
CA GLU A 263 -63.23 21.88 41.36
C GLU A 263 -63.27 23.34 40.86
N LYS A 264 -64.48 23.82 40.60
CA LYS A 264 -64.73 25.20 40.19
C LYS A 264 -64.24 26.16 41.28
N PRO A 265 -63.39 27.16 40.97
CA PRO A 265 -62.91 28.11 41.97
C PRO A 265 -64.06 28.85 42.66
N GLU A 266 -63.97 29.03 43.98
CA GLU A 266 -65.02 29.63 44.83
C GLU A 266 -65.39 31.07 44.41
N GLY A 267 -64.50 31.76 43.70
CA GLY A 267 -64.70 33.12 43.16
C GLY A 267 -65.12 33.18 41.68
N TRP A 268 -65.50 32.06 41.05
CA TRP A 268 -65.88 32.03 39.63
C TRP A 268 -67.32 32.48 39.41
N ASP A 269 -67.49 33.62 38.73
CA ASP A 269 -68.79 34.13 38.29
C ASP A 269 -69.04 33.77 36.81
N ASP A 270 -70.02 32.90 36.55
CA ASP A 270 -70.36 32.44 35.19
C ASP A 270 -70.90 33.57 34.30
N ALA A 271 -71.51 34.62 34.88
CA ALA A 271 -72.06 35.75 34.12
C ALA A 271 -70.95 36.64 33.54
N VAL A 272 -69.77 36.64 34.16
CA VAL A 272 -68.61 37.44 33.74
C VAL A 272 -67.57 36.59 33.00
N ASN A 273 -67.33 35.35 33.45
CA ASN A 273 -66.23 34.49 32.97
C ASN A 273 -66.70 33.38 32.00
N GLY A 274 -68.01 33.21 31.80
CA GLY A 274 -68.61 32.11 31.04
C GLY A 274 -68.77 30.83 31.86
N GLU A 275 -69.41 29.81 31.26
CA GLU A 275 -69.58 28.50 31.90
C GLU A 275 -68.21 27.87 32.20
N TRP A 276 -68.02 27.42 33.44
CA TRP A 276 -66.81 26.71 33.84
C TRP A 276 -66.68 25.36 33.13
N HIS A 277 -65.53 25.11 32.49
CA HIS A 277 -65.18 23.84 31.88
C HIS A 277 -63.92 23.26 32.55
N TYR A 278 -63.91 21.93 32.74
CA TYR A 278 -62.75 21.24 33.29
C TYR A 278 -61.52 21.42 32.40
N PRO A 279 -60.31 21.63 32.98
CA PRO A 279 -59.09 21.70 32.20
C PRO A 279 -58.79 20.34 31.55
N MET A 280 -58.23 20.38 30.34
CA MET A 280 -57.81 19.17 29.63
C MET A 280 -56.42 18.75 30.11
N VAL A 281 -56.26 17.52 30.59
CA VAL A 281 -54.99 16.92 31.00
C VAL A 281 -54.59 15.80 30.06
N LYS A 282 -53.28 15.55 29.95
CA LYS A 282 -52.75 14.50 29.09
C LYS A 282 -53.23 13.13 29.58
N ASN A 283 -53.84 12.35 28.70
CA ASN A 283 -54.35 11.03 29.03
C ASN A 283 -53.18 10.08 29.38
N PRO A 284 -53.11 9.55 30.61
CA PRO A 284 -52.05 8.60 31.00
C PRO A 284 -52.08 7.28 30.23
N LEU A 285 -53.24 6.93 29.65
CA LEU A 285 -53.43 5.71 28.86
C LEU A 285 -53.07 5.90 27.39
N TYR A 286 -52.87 7.14 26.92
CA TYR A 286 -52.47 7.42 25.54
C TYR A 286 -51.03 6.95 25.28
N ARG A 287 -50.88 6.05 24.30
CA ARG A 287 -49.59 5.53 23.83
C ARG A 287 -49.39 5.97 22.37
N VAL A 288 -48.16 6.36 22.03
CA VAL A 288 -47.73 6.79 20.68
C VAL A 288 -47.01 5.65 19.99
#